data_AF-A0A7J4B872-F1
#
_entry.id   AF-A0A7J4B872-F1
#
_cell.length_a   1.000
_cell.length_b   1.000
_cell.length_c   1.000
_cell.angle_alpha   90.00
_cell.angle_beta   90.00
_cell.angle_gamma   90.00
#
_symmetry.space_group_name_H-M   'P 1'
#
loop_
_entity.id
_entity.type
_entity.pdbx_description
1 polymer ?
#
loop_
_entity_poly.entity_id
_entity_poly.type
_entity_poly.pdbx_seq_one_letter_code
_entity_poly.pdbx_strand_id
1 'polypeptide(L)'
;ETIEAGATITKLKGYSSSYGPAAGLTVMVEAIRRDSNKLLIASVFLDGEYGQYDVVAEVPVLLGKTGVKKVVELPLNEDEKQRFLSSVESVKSLIKLLT
;
A
#
# COMPACT_ATOMS: atom_id res chain seq x y z
N GLU A 1 -4.42 -4.81 16.94
CA GLU A 1 -5.04 -6.00 16.33
C GLU A 1 -4.75 -6.11 14.83
N THR A 2 -5.03 -5.09 14.01
CA THR A 2 -4.81 -5.14 12.54
C THR A 2 -3.38 -5.47 12.12
N ILE A 3 -2.37 -4.88 12.77
CA ILE A 3 -0.93 -5.10 12.45
C ILE A 3 -0.52 -6.57 12.69
N GLU A 4 -1.06 -7.19 13.74
CA GLU A 4 -0.68 -8.55 14.19
C GLU A 4 -1.52 -9.66 13.55
N ALA A 5 -2.54 -9.31 12.75
CA ALA A 5 -3.51 -10.27 12.23
C ALA A 5 -2.83 -11.35 11.35
N GLY A 6 -1.89 -10.93 10.49
CA GLY A 6 -1.14 -11.86 9.64
C GLY A 6 -0.26 -12.83 10.44
N ALA A 7 0.47 -12.31 11.43
CA ALA A 7 1.31 -13.11 12.32
C ALA A 7 0.48 -14.11 13.14
N THR A 8 -0.71 -13.69 13.59
CA THR A 8 -1.66 -14.54 14.32
C THR A 8 -2.11 -15.73 13.46
N ILE A 9 -2.45 -15.50 12.19
CA ILE A 9 -2.82 -16.58 11.25
C ILE A 9 -1.67 -17.57 11.09
N THR A 10 -0.43 -17.08 10.90
CA THR A 10 0.76 -17.93 10.79
C THR A 10 0.96 -18.78 12.03
N LYS A 11 0.83 -18.17 13.22
CA LYS A 11 0.98 -18.88 14.50
C LYS A 11 -0.05 -19.99 14.69
N LEU A 12 -1.30 -19.77 14.26
CA LEU A 12 -2.39 -20.74 14.45
C LEU A 12 -2.41 -21.83 13.37
N LYS A 13 -2.14 -21.48 12.11
CA LYS A 13 -2.27 -22.40 10.96
C LYS A 13 -0.94 -23.02 10.50
N GLY A 14 0.20 -22.50 10.95
CA GLY A 14 1.53 -22.94 10.55
C GLY A 14 2.04 -22.34 9.22
N TYR A 15 1.27 -21.48 8.57
CA TYR A 15 1.65 -20.78 7.33
C TYR A 15 0.91 -19.45 7.19
N SER A 16 1.44 -18.53 6.37
CA SER A 16 0.92 -17.17 6.21
C SER A 16 -0.45 -17.11 5.54
N SER A 17 -1.17 -16.00 5.74
CA SER A 17 -2.47 -15.76 5.10
C SER A 17 -2.39 -15.82 3.57
N SER A 18 -3.30 -16.57 2.95
CA SER A 18 -3.39 -16.71 1.49
C SER A 18 -4.72 -16.17 0.93
N TYR A 19 -5.83 -16.43 1.62
CA TYR A 19 -7.16 -15.99 1.18
C TYR A 19 -7.37 -14.48 1.24
N GLY A 20 -6.77 -13.79 2.22
CA GLY A 20 -6.82 -12.33 2.31
C GLY A 20 -6.21 -11.65 1.07
N PRO A 21 -4.94 -11.95 0.74
CA PRO A 21 -4.31 -11.49 -0.50
C PRO A 21 -5.09 -11.88 -1.76
N ALA A 22 -5.61 -13.10 -1.84
CA ALA A 22 -6.40 -13.55 -3.01
C ALA A 22 -7.69 -12.73 -3.21
N ALA A 23 -8.40 -12.41 -2.14
CA ALA A 23 -9.57 -11.53 -2.20
C ALA A 23 -9.18 -10.11 -2.63
N GLY A 24 -8.06 -9.58 -2.12
CA GLY A 24 -7.53 -8.28 -2.54
C GLY A 24 -7.22 -8.22 -4.04
N LEU A 25 -6.53 -9.24 -4.56
CA LEU A 25 -6.26 -9.37 -6.00
C LEU A 25 -7.54 -9.39 -6.83
N THR A 26 -8.56 -10.12 -6.36
CA THR A 26 -9.86 -10.19 -7.05
C THR A 26 -10.49 -8.80 -7.19
N VAL A 27 -10.45 -7.99 -6.13
CA VAL A 27 -10.94 -6.60 -6.15
C VAL A 27 -10.15 -5.73 -7.13
N MET A 28 -8.82 -5.85 -7.16
CA MET A 28 -7.97 -5.08 -8.07
C MET A 28 -8.20 -5.47 -9.53
N VAL A 29 -8.27 -6.77 -9.83
CA VAL A 29 -8.54 -7.29 -11.19
C VAL A 29 -9.89 -6.81 -11.69
N GLU A 30 -10.93 -6.87 -10.84
CA GLU A 30 -12.25 -6.38 -11.20
C GLU A 30 -12.23 -4.88 -11.51
N ALA A 31 -11.55 -4.07 -10.68
CA ALA A 31 -11.43 -2.64 -10.88
C ALA A 31 -10.75 -2.28 -12.22
N ILE A 32 -9.66 -2.98 -12.55
CA ILE A 32 -8.95 -2.81 -13.83
C ILE A 32 -9.84 -3.24 -15.00
N ARG A 33 -10.46 -4.43 -14.91
CA ARG A 33 -11.27 -4.99 -16.00
C ARG A 33 -12.50 -4.15 -16.31
N ARG A 34 -13.13 -3.56 -15.29
CA ARG A 34 -14.31 -2.70 -15.43
C ARG A 34 -13.98 -1.23 -15.70
N ASP A 35 -12.69 -0.86 -15.70
CA ASP A 35 -12.23 0.53 -15.71
C ASP A 35 -12.99 1.42 -14.71
N SER A 36 -13.28 0.88 -13.52
CA SER A 36 -14.25 1.49 -12.60
C SER A 36 -13.71 2.74 -11.87
N ASN A 37 -12.46 3.14 -12.13
CA ASN A 37 -11.77 4.22 -11.43
C ASN A 37 -11.90 4.05 -9.91
N LYS A 38 -11.61 2.85 -9.42
CA LYS A 38 -11.80 2.51 -8.02
C LYS A 38 -10.71 3.16 -7.17
N LEU A 39 -11.10 3.86 -6.11
CA LEU A 39 -10.17 4.35 -5.09
C LEU A 39 -9.80 3.18 -4.17
N LEU A 40 -8.51 2.85 -4.11
CA LEU A 40 -7.97 1.76 -3.29
C LEU A 40 -6.72 2.24 -2.55
N ILE A 41 -6.35 1.55 -1.49
CA ILE A 41 -5.04 1.71 -0.86
C ILE A 41 -4.10 0.69 -1.50
N ALA A 42 -2.95 1.13 -2.01
CA ALA A 42 -1.95 0.26 -2.62
C ALA A 42 -0.52 0.79 -2.43
N SER A 43 0.45 -0.13 -2.41
CA SER A 43 1.87 0.22 -2.41
C SER A 43 2.31 0.61 -3.81
N VAL A 44 2.73 1.86 -3.99
CA VAL A 44 3.20 2.41 -5.27
C VAL A 44 4.47 3.23 -5.11
N PHE A 45 5.25 3.35 -6.18
CA PHE A 45 6.42 4.21 -6.24
C PHE A 45 5.99 5.68 -6.24
N LEU A 46 6.55 6.47 -5.33
CA LEU A 46 6.28 7.90 -5.21
C LEU A 46 7.36 8.71 -5.92
N ASP A 47 6.91 9.70 -6.69
CA ASP A 47 7.75 10.62 -7.46
C ASP A 47 7.32 12.08 -7.21
N GLY A 48 7.18 12.40 -5.93
CA GLY A 48 6.88 13.73 -5.41
C GLY A 48 5.62 13.82 -4.57
N GLU A 49 4.74 12.81 -4.64
CA GLU A 49 3.55 12.77 -3.79
C GLU A 49 3.93 12.65 -2.32
N TYR A 50 3.18 13.36 -1.46
CA TYR A 50 3.49 13.52 -0.04
C TYR A 50 4.90 14.10 0.22
N GLY A 51 5.50 14.76 -0.78
CA GLY A 51 6.86 15.26 -0.75
C GLY A 51 7.94 14.16 -0.70
N GLN A 52 7.60 12.93 -1.07
CA GLN A 52 8.51 11.79 -1.08
C GLN A 52 8.90 11.42 -2.51
N TYR A 53 10.17 11.03 -2.68
CA TYR A 53 10.76 10.60 -3.95
C TYR A 53 11.56 9.33 -3.74
N ASP A 54 11.66 8.52 -4.80
CA ASP A 54 12.50 7.32 -4.86
C ASP A 54 12.20 6.31 -3.76
N VAL A 55 10.91 6.09 -3.50
CA VAL A 55 10.46 5.17 -2.45
C VAL A 55 9.08 4.62 -2.78
N VAL A 56 8.79 3.41 -2.31
CA VAL A 56 7.43 2.83 -2.37
C VAL A 56 6.72 3.07 -1.04
N ALA A 57 5.47 3.50 -1.09
CA ALA A 57 4.64 3.65 0.10
C ALA A 57 3.19 3.21 -0.16
N GLU A 58 2.50 2.80 0.89
CA GLU A 58 1.08 2.47 0.85
C GLU A 58 0.26 3.77 0.92
N VAL A 59 -0.41 4.12 -0.19
CA VAL A 59 -1.14 5.39 -0.37
C VAL A 59 -2.47 5.17 -1.12
N PRO A 60 -3.41 6.11 -1.04
CA PRO A 60 -4.64 6.05 -1.83
C PRO A 60 -4.34 6.27 -3.32
N VAL A 61 -4.85 5.39 -4.17
CA VAL A 61 -4.66 5.42 -5.61
C VAL A 61 -5.98 5.27 -6.35
N LEU A 62 -6.11 5.98 -7.46
CA LEU A 62 -7.20 5.75 -8.42
C LEU A 62 -6.77 4.67 -9.41
N LEU A 63 -7.34 3.48 -9.29
CA LEU A 63 -7.04 2.33 -10.16
C LEU A 63 -8.04 2.23 -11.30
N GLY A 64 -7.55 2.13 -12.54
CA GLY A 64 -8.38 1.86 -13.72
C GLY A 64 -7.71 0.90 -14.70
N LYS A 65 -8.21 0.86 -15.94
CA LYS A 65 -7.82 -0.13 -16.96
C LYS A 65 -6.33 -0.16 -17.28
N THR A 66 -5.66 0.99 -17.22
CA THR A 66 -4.23 1.14 -17.52
C THR A 66 -3.35 1.13 -16.27
N GLY A 67 -3.89 0.68 -15.13
CA GLY A 67 -3.19 0.70 -13.85
C GLY A 67 -3.50 1.96 -13.03
N VAL A 68 -2.53 2.40 -12.24
CA VAL A 68 -2.66 3.56 -11.35
C VAL A 68 -2.74 4.84 -12.19
N LYS A 69 -3.88 5.53 -12.12
CA LYS A 69 -4.12 6.77 -12.86
C LYS A 69 -3.60 8.00 -12.10
N LYS A 70 -3.68 7.95 -10.77
CA LYS A 70 -3.15 8.98 -9.87
C LYS A 70 -3.01 8.44 -8.46
N VAL A 71 -2.04 8.96 -7.72
CA VAL A 71 -2.04 8.95 -6.26
C VAL A 71 -2.93 10.10 -5.78
N VAL A 72 -3.71 9.87 -4.72
CA VAL A 72 -4.58 10.87 -4.11
C VAL A 72 -3.99 11.29 -2.77
N GLU A 73 -3.41 12.48 -2.73
CA GLU A 73 -2.86 13.05 -1.50
C GLU A 73 -3.98 13.49 -0.55
N LEU A 74 -3.91 12.98 0.68
CA LEU A 74 -4.80 13.36 1.75
C LEU A 74 -4.21 14.54 2.53
N PRO A 75 -5.04 15.49 3.00
CA PRO A 75 -4.59 16.51 3.92
C PRO A 75 -4.24 15.83 5.26
N LEU A 76 -2.95 15.69 5.53
CA LEU A 76 -2.45 15.13 6.79
C LEU A 76 -2.22 16.26 7.79
N ASN A 77 -2.61 16.04 9.05
CA ASN A 77 -2.14 16.89 10.13
C ASN A 77 -0.67 16.58 10.48
N GLU A 78 -0.06 17.36 11.38
CA GLU A 78 1.36 17.21 11.70
C GLU A 78 1.69 15.82 12.27
N ASP A 79 0.88 15.31 13.19
CA ASP A 79 1.09 13.99 13.79
C ASP A 79 0.99 12.87 12.75
N GLU A 80 0.00 12.93 11.86
CA GLU A 80 -0.18 11.98 10.77
C GLU A 80 0.98 12.02 9.77
N LYS A 81 1.45 13.23 9.45
CA LYS A 81 2.60 13.42 8.57
C LYS A 81 3.86 12.81 9.18
N GLN A 82 4.13 13.03 10.47
CA GLN A 82 5.27 12.41 11.15
C GLN A 82 5.19 10.88 11.16
N ARG A 83 4.00 10.32 11.39
CA ARG A 83 3.79 8.86 11.33
C ARG A 83 3.97 8.30 9.94
N PHE A 84 3.51 9.01 8.91
CA PHE A 84 3.73 8.63 7.51
C PHE A 84 5.22 8.64 7.16
N LEU A 85 5.94 9.71 7.54
CA LEU A 85 7.39 9.82 7.33
C LEU A 85 8.17 8.69 8.03
N SER A 86 7.79 8.33 9.25
CA SER A 86 8.38 7.19 9.96
C SER A 86 8.16 5.86 9.24
N SER A 87 6.99 5.66 8.63
CA SER A 87 6.70 4.50 7.78
C SER A 87 7.58 4.47 6.53
N VAL A 88 7.70 5.60 5.84
CA VAL A 88 8.54 5.75 4.64
C VAL A 88 10.01 5.45 4.94
N GLU A 89 10.54 5.95 6.05
CA GLU A 89 11.93 5.70 6.46
C GLU A 89 12.19 4.21 6.75
N SER A 90 11.20 3.52 7.32
CA SER A 90 11.27 2.08 7.54
C SER A 90 11.42 1.32 6.21
N VAL A 91 10.69 1.73 5.17
CA VAL A 91 10.79 1.14 3.82
C VAL A 91 12.13 1.46 3.16
N LYS A 92 12.62 2.70 3.25
CA LYS A 92 13.95 3.08 2.72
C LYS A 92 15.06 2.26 3.34
N SER A 93 14.99 2.03 4.65
CA SER A 93 15.93 1.18 5.37
C SER A 93 15.94 -0.25 4.84
N LEU A 94 14.77 -0.82 4.54
CA LEU A 94 14.66 -2.16 3.94
C LEU A 94 15.22 -2.22 2.51
N ILE A 95 14.95 -1.20 1.68
CA ILE A 95 15.48 -1.12 0.31
C ILE A 95 17.01 -1.09 0.34
N LYS A 96 17.60 -0.32 1.26
CA LYS A 96 19.06 -0.20 1.42
C LYS A 96 19.74 -1.52 1.78
N LEU A 97 19.04 -2.47 2.39
CA LEU A 97 19.61 -3.80 2.69
C LEU A 97 19.80 -4.67 1.44
N LEU A 98 19.17 -4.31 0.31
CA LEU A 98 19.23 -5.04 -0.94
C LEU A 98 20.36 -4.56 -1.87
N THR A 99 21.05 -3.47 -1.51
CA THR A 99 22.16 -2.84 -2.25
C THR A 99 23.47 -2.93 -1.47
#